data_AF-A0A7S2KL54-F1
#
_entry.id   AF-A0A7S2KL54-F1
#
_cell.length_a   1.000
_cell.length_b   1.000
_cell.length_c   1.000
_cell.angle_alpha   90.00
_cell.angle_beta   90.00
_cell.angle_gamma   90.00
#
_symmetry.space_group_name_H-M   'P 1'
#
loop_
_entity.id
_entity.type
_entity.pdbx_description
1 polymer ?
#
loop_
_entity_poly.entity_id
_entity_poly.type
_entity_poly.pdbx_seq_one_letter_code
_entity_poly.pdbx_strand_id
1 'polypeptide(L)'
;QMLSDAPAHNVFVLLGPTAESHGDDDGLPDILAIVQTSIEGKLSQKTIQAQLARGHRSAGDLIPWTMSQQFGDRNFAQLSGARVVRVAVHPAVQGMGYG
;
A
#
# COMPACT_ATOMS: atom_id res chain seq x y z
N GLN A 1 2.58 6.34 -14.08
CA GLN A 1 3.97 5.91 -13.81
C GLN A 1 4.19 5.47 -12.37
N MET A 2 3.94 6.28 -11.34
CA MET A 2 4.35 5.91 -9.97
C MET A 2 3.80 4.56 -9.45
N LEU A 3 2.59 4.17 -9.85
CA LEU A 3 1.96 2.89 -9.48
C LEU A 3 2.47 1.69 -10.30
N SER A 4 2.85 1.92 -11.56
CA SER A 4 3.40 0.89 -12.44
C SER A 4 4.88 0.62 -12.19
N ASP A 5 5.60 1.64 -11.69
CA ASP A 5 7.06 1.65 -11.64
C ASP A 5 7.59 1.26 -10.23
N ALA A 6 6.71 1.13 -9.24
CA ALA A 6 7.09 0.82 -7.86
C ALA A 6 6.71 -0.65 -7.50
N PRO A 7 7.68 -1.58 -7.42
CA PRO A 7 7.41 -3.01 -7.24
C PRO A 7 6.80 -3.37 -5.88
N ALA A 8 6.87 -2.47 -4.89
CA ALA A 8 6.30 -2.67 -3.57
C ALA A 8 4.80 -2.30 -3.50
N HIS A 9 4.24 -1.72 -4.56
CA HIS A 9 2.84 -1.31 -4.60
C HIS A 9 1.94 -2.44 -5.07
N ASN A 10 0.84 -2.67 -4.35
CA ASN A 10 -0.19 -3.63 -4.71
C ASN A 10 -1.54 -2.93 -4.79
N VAL A 11 -2.42 -3.45 -5.62
CA VAL A 11 -3.81 -3.00 -5.75
C VAL A 11 -4.72 -4.20 -5.55
N PHE A 12 -5.63 -4.10 -4.59
CA PHE A 12 -6.70 -5.05 -4.35
C PHE A 12 -8.01 -4.43 -4.79
N VAL A 13 -8.85 -5.21 -5.47
CA VAL A 13 -10.11 -4.75 -6.06
C VAL A 13 -11.24 -5.60 -5.51
N LEU A 14 -12.25 -4.95 -4.92
CA LEU A 14 -13.50 -5.57 -4.53
C LEU A 14 -14.47 -5.47 -5.70
N LEU A 15 -14.82 -6.63 -6.26
CA LEU A 15 -15.73 -6.72 -7.40
C LEU A 15 -17.17 -6.94 -6.95
N GLY A 16 -18.11 -6.57 -7.83
CA GLY A 16 -19.52 -6.89 -7.68
C GLY A 16 -19.80 -8.40 -7.73
N PRO A 17 -20.93 -8.86 -7.16
CA PRO A 17 -21.29 -10.28 -7.08
C PRO A 17 -21.46 -10.96 -8.44
N THR A 18 -21.68 -10.20 -9.52
CA THR A 18 -21.79 -10.71 -10.88
C THR A 18 -20.45 -11.13 -11.48
N ALA A 19 -19.32 -10.77 -10.85
CA ALA A 19 -17.98 -11.05 -11.38
C ALA A 19 -17.69 -12.54 -11.62
N GLU A 20 -18.29 -13.45 -10.84
CA GLU A 20 -18.11 -14.90 -11.04
C GLU A 20 -19.23 -15.56 -11.88
N SER A 21 -20.30 -14.82 -12.19
CA SER A 21 -21.48 -15.37 -12.89
C SER A 21 -21.40 -15.22 -14.40
N HIS A 22 -20.48 -14.41 -14.92
CA HIS A 22 -20.26 -14.23 -16.36
C HIS A 22 -19.38 -15.36 -16.90
N GLY A 23 -20.01 -16.50 -17.16
CA GLY A 23 -19.38 -17.65 -17.82
C GLY A 23 -19.10 -17.45 -19.31
N ASP A 24 -19.71 -16.47 -19.99
CA ASP A 24 -19.58 -16.27 -21.45
C ASP A 24 -20.05 -14.86 -21.93
N ASP A 25 -20.31 -13.89 -21.04
CA ASP A 25 -20.71 -12.52 -21.43
C ASP A 25 -19.52 -11.57 -21.32
N ASP A 26 -19.15 -10.89 -22.40
CA ASP A 26 -17.94 -10.08 -22.64
C ASP A 26 -17.86 -8.77 -21.81
N GLY A 27 -18.56 -8.72 -20.66
CA GLY A 27 -18.69 -7.54 -19.81
C GLY A 27 -17.62 -7.48 -18.71
N LEU A 28 -16.96 -6.32 -18.58
CA LEU A 28 -16.06 -6.05 -17.44
C LEU A 28 -16.86 -6.01 -16.13
N PRO A 29 -16.39 -6.65 -15.04
CA PRO A 29 -17.08 -6.65 -13.76
C PRO A 29 -17.08 -5.26 -13.10
N ASP A 30 -18.14 -4.97 -12.35
CA ASP A 30 -18.24 -3.73 -11.57
C ASP A 30 -17.19 -3.68 -10.46
N ILE A 31 -16.51 -2.55 -10.35
CA ILE A 31 -15.53 -2.27 -9.29
C ILE A 31 -16.23 -1.47 -8.18
N LEU A 32 -16.40 -2.09 -7.01
CA LEU A 32 -17.08 -1.47 -5.87
C LEU A 32 -16.12 -0.66 -4.99
N ALA A 33 -14.94 -1.22 -4.70
CA ALA A 33 -13.91 -0.57 -3.91
C ALA A 33 -12.51 -1.02 -4.32
N ILE A 34 -11.52 -0.18 -4.07
CA ILE A 34 -10.10 -0.51 -4.27
C ILE A 34 -9.29 -0.14 -3.03
N VAL A 35 -8.29 -0.95 -2.73
CA VAL A 35 -7.27 -0.66 -1.72
C VAL A 35 -5.91 -0.74 -2.38
N GLN A 36 -5.20 0.39 -2.38
CA GLN A 36 -3.80 0.45 -2.77
C GLN A 36 -2.93 0.33 -1.52
N THR A 37 -2.02 -0.64 -1.51
CA THR A 37 -1.04 -0.82 -0.45
C THR A 37 0.39 -0.65 -0.97
N SER A 38 1.31 -0.35 -0.06
CA SER A 38 2.75 -0.32 -0.29
C SER A 38 3.41 -1.16 0.79
N ILE A 39 4.19 -2.18 0.42
CA ILE A 39 4.95 -2.99 1.37
C ILE A 39 6.17 -2.20 1.82
N GLU A 40 6.36 -2.07 3.13
CA GLU A 40 7.42 -1.27 3.73
C GLU A 40 8.18 -2.06 4.80
N GLY A 41 9.41 -1.63 5.08
CA GLY A 41 10.26 -2.18 6.13
C GLY A 41 11.17 -3.31 5.66
N LYS A 42 11.49 -4.25 6.56
CA LYS A 42 12.56 -5.26 6.38
C LYS A 42 13.90 -4.63 5.96
N LEU A 43 14.18 -3.42 6.46
CA LEU A 43 15.41 -2.72 6.11
C LEU A 43 16.59 -3.31 6.87
N SER A 44 17.72 -3.48 6.18
CA SER A 44 18.96 -3.89 6.84
C SER A 44 19.47 -2.78 7.76
N GLN A 45 20.10 -3.16 8.88
CA GLN A 45 20.75 -2.21 9.80
C GLN A 45 21.75 -1.29 9.09
N LYS A 46 22.47 -1.82 8.10
CA LYS A 46 23.40 -1.05 7.26
C LYS A 46 22.67 0.03 6.46
N THR A 47 21.53 -0.31 5.85
CA THR A 47 20.69 0.64 5.10
C THR A 47 20.15 1.73 6.04
N ILE A 48 19.65 1.34 7.21
CA ILE A 48 19.10 2.27 8.21
C ILE A 48 20.17 3.28 8.66
N GLN A 49 21.37 2.82 9.03
CA GLN A 49 22.48 3.70 9.42
C GLN A 49 22.92 4.63 8.29
N ALA A 50 23.04 4.11 7.07
CA ALA A 50 23.46 4.90 5.91
C ALA A 50 22.46 6.01 5.57
N GLN A 51 21.16 5.73 5.66
CA GLN A 51 20.13 6.73 5.42
C GLN A 51 20.06 7.76 6.56
N LEU A 52 20.15 7.32 7.81
CA LEU A 52 20.10 8.21 8.99
C LEU A 52 21.26 9.21 8.99
N ALA A 53 22.47 8.75 8.66
CA ALA A 53 23.65 9.62 8.56
C ALA A 53 23.52 10.69 7.45
N ARG A 54 22.73 10.42 6.40
CA ARG A 54 22.54 11.34 5.26
C ARG A 54 21.34 12.27 5.43
N GLY A 55 20.52 12.10 6.47
CA GLY A 55 19.26 12.81 6.65
C GLY A 55 18.28 12.65 5.47
N HIS A 56 18.50 11.65 4.61
CA HIS A 56 17.73 11.48 3.38
C HIS A 56 16.48 10.64 3.64
N ARG A 57 15.33 11.15 3.23
CA ARG A 57 14.10 10.35 3.11
C ARG A 57 14.13 9.60 1.80
N SER A 58 14.11 8.27 1.86
CA SER A 58 13.82 7.44 0.68
C SER A 58 12.40 7.70 0.17
N ALA A 59 12.18 7.47 -1.13
CA ALA A 59 10.84 7.59 -1.73
C ALA A 59 9.86 6.51 -1.23
N GLY A 60 10.36 5.42 -0.64
CA GLY A 60 9.59 4.38 0.05
C GLY A 60 9.96 4.27 1.53
N ASP A 61 9.32 3.34 2.24
CA ASP A 61 9.55 3.08 3.68
C ASP A 61 9.24 4.28 4.59
N LEU A 62 8.19 5.04 4.25
CA LEU A 62 7.84 6.27 4.94
C LEU A 62 7.47 6.05 6.41
N ILE A 63 6.69 5.00 6.72
CA ILE A 63 6.30 4.70 8.11
C ILE A 63 7.52 4.22 8.90
N PRO A 64 8.24 3.16 8.48
CA PRO A 64 9.38 2.68 9.25
C PRO A 64 10.46 3.75 9.45
N TRP A 65 10.73 4.57 8.43
CA TRP A 65 11.64 5.70 8.55
C TRP A 65 11.20 6.73 9.59
N THR A 66 9.95 7.18 9.49
CA THR A 66 9.41 8.23 10.37
C THR A 66 9.41 7.75 11.82
N MET A 67 8.99 6.52 12.06
CA MET A 67 8.98 5.92 13.39
C MET A 67 10.40 5.80 13.97
N SER A 68 11.35 5.27 13.19
CA SER A 68 12.73 5.14 13.64
C SER A 68 13.41 6.48 13.91
N GLN A 69 13.11 7.52 13.13
CA GLN A 69 13.66 8.87 13.35
C GLN A 69 13.04 9.56 14.58
N GLN A 70 11.70 9.58 14.69
CA GLN A 70 11.02 10.36 15.71
C GLN A 70 11.15 9.75 17.11
N PHE A 71 11.23 8.42 17.19
CA PHE A 71 11.29 7.70 18.47
C PHE A 71 12.67 7.11 18.78
N GLY A 72 13.65 7.30 17.89
CA GLY A 72 15.01 6.75 18.04
C GLY A 72 15.10 5.22 17.97
N ASP A 73 13.98 4.53 17.69
CA ASP A 73 13.94 3.08 17.61
C ASP A 73 14.34 2.57 16.23
N ARG A 74 15.62 2.25 16.07
CA ARG A 74 16.19 1.68 14.85
C ARG A 74 15.67 0.27 14.55
N ASN A 75 15.06 -0.42 15.53
CA ASN A 75 14.54 -1.76 15.31
C ASN A 75 13.21 -1.74 14.57
N PHE A 76 12.44 -0.65 14.68
CA PHE A 76 11.17 -0.51 13.99
C PHE A 76 11.31 -0.66 12.46
N ALA A 77 12.34 -0.06 11.86
CA ALA A 77 12.60 -0.15 10.42
C ALA A 77 12.95 -1.57 9.91
N GLN A 78 13.32 -2.48 10.82
CA GLN A 78 13.58 -3.88 10.47
C GLN A 78 12.29 -4.71 10.39
N LEU A 79 11.20 -4.25 11.01
CA LEU A 79 9.91 -4.92 10.93
C LEU A 79 9.36 -4.84 9.50
N SER A 80 8.57 -5.83 9.12
CA SER A 80 7.82 -5.80 7.86
C SER A 80 6.44 -5.21 8.12
N GLY A 81 5.97 -4.36 7.22
CA GLY A 81 4.62 -3.81 7.28
C GLY A 81 4.05 -3.54 5.90
N ALA A 82 2.80 -3.11 5.89
CA ALA A 82 2.15 -2.58 4.70
C ALA A 82 1.50 -1.24 5.07
N ARG A 83 1.68 -0.24 4.22
CA ARG A 83 0.98 1.04 4.32
C ARG A 83 -0.20 1.05 3.36
N VAL A 84 -1.39 1.33 3.88
CA VAL A 84 -2.54 1.68 3.04
C VAL A 84 -2.30 3.07 2.48
N VAL A 85 -2.09 3.16 1.17
CA VAL A 85 -1.82 4.42 0.47
C VAL A 85 -3.13 5.12 0.13
N ARG A 86 -4.12 4.36 -0.32
CA ARG A 86 -5.43 4.87 -0.70
C ARG A 86 -6.49 3.78 -0.59
N VAL A 87 -7.65 4.19 -0.09
CA VAL A 87 -8.92 3.46 -0.23
C VAL A 87 -9.83 4.31 -1.09
N ALA A 88 -10.51 3.72 -2.05
CA ALA A 88 -11.52 4.41 -2.85
C ALA A 88 -12.74 3.50 -3.05
N VAL A 89 -13.93 4.05 -2.76
CA VAL A 89 -15.22 3.36 -2.86
C VAL A 89 -16.06 4.09 -3.89
N HIS A 90 -16.76 3.33 -4.74
CA HIS A 90 -17.63 3.90 -5.76
C HIS A 90 -18.71 4.79 -5.10
N PRO A 91 -18.98 6.01 -5.62
CA PRO A 91 -19.87 6.98 -4.96
C PRO A 91 -21.28 6.45 -4.68
N ALA A 92 -21.82 5.61 -5.57
CA ALA A 92 -23.17 5.06 -5.44
C ALA A 92 -23.33 4.06 -4.27
N VAL A 93 -22.24 3.53 -3.72
CA VAL A 93 -22.26 2.53 -2.63
C VAL A 93 -21.58 3.04 -1.35
N GLN A 94 -21.36 4.35 -1.24
CA GLN A 94 -20.88 4.97 -0.02
C GLN A 94 -21.90 4.80 1.11
N GLY A 95 -21.42 4.62 2.35
CA GLY A 95 -22.27 4.39 3.53
C GLY A 95 -22.74 2.93 3.69
N MET A 96 -22.45 2.04 2.74
CA MET A 96 -22.80 0.61 2.81
C MET A 96 -21.72 -0.26 3.48
N GLY A 97 -20.60 0.33 3.90
CA GLY A 97 -19.53 -0.38 4.63
C GLY A 97 -18.50 -1.11 3.75
N TYR A 98 -18.36 -0.74 2.47
CA TYR A 98 -17.34 -1.31 1.57
C TYR A 98 -15.94 -0.67 1.67
N GLY A 99 -15.80 0.38 2.48
CA GLY A 99 -14.55 1.12 2.67
C GLY A 99 -13.77 0.69 3.90
#